data_AF-A0A151ECS7-F1
#
_entry.id   AF-A0A151ECS7-F1
#
_cell.length_a   1.000
_cell.length_b   1.000
_cell.length_c   1.000
_cell.angle_alpha   90.00
_cell.angle_beta   90.00
_cell.angle_gamma   90.00
#
_symmetry.space_group_name_H-M   'P 1'
#
loop_
_entity.id
_entity.type
_entity.pdbx_description
1 polymer ?
#
loop_
_entity_poly.entity_id
_entity_poly.type
_entity_poly.pdbx_seq_one_letter_code
_entity_poly.pdbx_strand_id
1 'polypeptide(L)'
;MIIESACGKDIQTLWAKNFDTIDLNLSVNRRGRTRSLKITVDPDDEFEVGADIEIDGKLVFIHSIKTDTKRVRKGTAIAREILRVYCTEKGRR
;
A
#
# COMPACT_ATOMS: atom_id res chain seq x y z
N MET A 1 -35.45 -15.81 6.95
CA MET A 1 -34.43 -15.36 7.93
C MET A 1 -33.13 -15.18 7.15
N ILE A 2 -32.60 -13.97 7.22
CA ILE A 2 -31.47 -13.40 6.44
C ILE A 2 -30.13 -13.99 6.90
N ILE A 3 -29.09 -13.94 6.05
CA ILE A 3 -27.63 -13.71 6.29
C ILE A 3 -26.92 -14.16 5.00
N GLU A 4 -26.74 -13.26 4.02
CA GLU A 4 -25.63 -12.30 3.81
C GLU A 4 -24.37 -12.91 3.16
N SER A 5 -24.14 -12.41 1.94
CA SER A 5 -23.11 -12.78 0.99
C SER A 5 -21.68 -12.54 1.52
N ALA A 6 -20.84 -13.57 1.50
CA ALA A 6 -19.39 -13.40 1.58
C ALA A 6 -18.80 -13.53 0.17
N CYS A 7 -18.45 -12.38 -0.42
CA CYS A 7 -17.69 -12.30 -1.67
C CYS A 7 -16.26 -12.79 -1.39
N GLY A 8 -16.04 -14.09 -1.50
CA GLY A 8 -14.70 -14.67 -1.55
C GLY A 8 -14.03 -14.24 -2.84
N LYS A 9 -13.04 -13.35 -2.75
CA LYS A 9 -12.22 -12.96 -3.89
C LYS A 9 -10.77 -13.35 -3.63
N ASP A 10 -10.40 -14.47 -4.26
CA ASP A 10 -9.06 -14.89 -4.64
C ASP A 10 -7.95 -14.78 -3.59
N ILE A 11 -7.77 -15.87 -2.86
CA ILE A 11 -6.46 -16.25 -2.31
C ILE A 11 -5.90 -17.29 -3.30
N GLN A 12 -5.11 -16.85 -4.26
CA GLN A 12 -4.40 -17.73 -5.18
C GLN A 12 -3.19 -18.34 -4.46
N THR A 13 -3.31 -19.63 -4.16
CA THR A 13 -2.29 -20.69 -4.29
C THR A 13 -0.81 -20.28 -4.33
N LEU A 14 0.00 -20.73 -3.36
CA LEU A 14 1.18 -21.59 -3.60
C LEU A 14 1.92 -21.90 -2.28
N TRP A 15 2.33 -23.15 -2.10
CA TRP A 15 3.30 -23.55 -1.08
C TRP A 15 4.66 -22.93 -1.40
N ALA A 16 4.97 -21.77 -0.82
CA ALA A 16 6.28 -21.13 -0.91
C ALA A 16 6.75 -20.77 0.50
N LYS A 17 7.84 -21.44 0.90
CA LYS A 17 8.73 -21.18 2.04
C LYS A 17 8.49 -19.82 2.71
N ASN A 18 8.06 -19.81 3.98
CA ASN A 18 7.82 -18.63 4.80
C ASN A 18 8.97 -17.60 4.74
N PHE A 19 8.80 -16.61 3.88
CA PHE A 19 9.34 -15.27 4.04
C PHE A 19 8.11 -14.41 4.27
N ASP A 20 8.00 -13.76 5.43
CA ASP A 20 6.76 -13.16 5.96
C ASP A 20 6.34 -11.88 5.21
N THR A 21 6.23 -11.91 3.88
CA THR A 21 5.89 -10.73 3.07
C THR A 21 4.43 -10.34 3.25
N ILE A 22 4.15 -9.04 3.38
CA ILE A 22 2.80 -8.50 3.56
C ILE A 22 2.32 -7.78 2.30
N ASP A 23 1.01 -7.81 2.05
CA ASP A 23 0.40 -7.03 0.98
C ASP A 23 -0.01 -5.62 1.45
N LEU A 24 0.67 -4.60 0.92
CA LEU A 24 0.33 -3.20 1.17
C LEU A 24 -0.58 -2.65 0.08
N ASN A 25 -1.66 -1.98 0.52
CA ASN A 25 -2.58 -1.28 -0.36
C ASN A 25 -2.16 0.19 -0.52
N LEU A 26 -1.79 0.60 -1.72
CA LEU A 26 -1.46 1.97 -2.07
C LEU A 26 -2.61 2.64 -2.82
N SER A 27 -2.97 3.84 -2.38
CA SER A 27 -3.91 4.71 -3.09
C SER A 27 -3.13 5.81 -3.79
N VAL A 28 -2.93 5.67 -5.10
CA VAL A 28 -2.21 6.63 -5.93
C VAL A 28 -3.21 7.56 -6.60
N ASN A 29 -3.15 8.85 -6.27
CA ASN A 29 -3.93 9.86 -6.98
C ASN A 29 -3.16 10.34 -8.22
N ARG A 30 -3.82 10.27 -9.38
CA ARG A 30 -3.30 10.75 -10.67
C ARG A 30 -4.30 11.70 -11.30
N ARG A 31 -4.04 13.02 -11.24
CA ARG A 31 -4.85 14.08 -11.90
C ARG A 31 -6.38 13.85 -11.77
N GLY A 32 -6.85 13.59 -10.55
CA GLY A 32 -8.28 13.37 -10.26
C GLY A 32 -8.78 11.94 -10.43
N ARG A 33 -7.94 10.98 -10.86
CA ARG A 33 -8.23 9.55 -10.83
C ARG A 33 -7.45 8.87 -9.71
N THR A 34 -8.14 8.27 -8.76
CA THR A 34 -7.51 7.45 -7.72
C THR A 34 -7.41 6.01 -8.21
N ARG A 35 -6.19 5.45 -8.18
CA ARG A 35 -5.94 4.02 -8.44
C ARG A 35 -5.48 3.35 -7.15
N SER A 36 -6.09 2.22 -6.82
CA SER A 36 -5.60 1.33 -5.78
C SER A 36 -4.62 0.33 -6.39
N LEU A 37 -3.39 0.30 -5.89
CA LEU A 37 -2.38 -0.70 -6.21
C LEU A 37 -2.14 -1.57 -4.98
N LYS A 38 -1.75 -2.82 -5.21
CA LYS A 38 -1.28 -3.73 -4.17
C LYS A 38 0.17 -4.07 -4.48
N ILE A 39 1.04 -3.95 -3.49
CA ILE A 39 2.44 -4.38 -3.59
C ILE A 39 2.74 -5.37 -2.47
N THR A 40 3.63 -6.31 -2.74
CA THR A 40 4.14 -7.25 -1.76
C THR A 40 5.50 -6.74 -1.30
N VAL A 41 5.65 -6.52 0.00
CA VAL A 41 6.89 -6.00 0.61
C VAL A 41 7.23 -6.76 1.86
N ASP A 42 8.48 -6.62 2.30
CA ASP A 42 8.91 -7.15 3.59
C ASP A 42 8.24 -6.37 4.73
N PRO A 43 7.88 -7.04 5.84
CA PRO A 43 7.22 -6.41 6.97
C PRO A 43 8.17 -5.48 7.73
N ASP A 44 9.49 -5.68 7.59
CA ASP A 44 10.55 -4.87 8.16
C ASP A 44 10.92 -3.65 7.28
N ASP A 45 10.31 -3.53 6.10
CA ASP A 45 10.58 -2.44 5.17
C ASP A 45 10.05 -1.09 5.72
N GLU A 46 10.85 -0.03 5.59
CA GLU A 46 10.51 1.29 6.13
C GLU A 46 10.04 2.24 5.02
N PHE A 47 8.83 2.78 5.18
CA PHE A 47 8.25 3.76 4.26
C PHE A 47 8.31 5.18 4.84
N GLU A 48 8.93 6.09 4.11
CA GLU A 48 9.02 7.50 4.50
C GLU A 48 7.93 8.36 3.85
N VAL A 49 7.23 9.17 4.66
CA VAL A 49 6.35 10.22 4.14
C VAL A 49 7.18 11.39 3.64
N GLY A 50 7.08 11.67 2.33
CA GLY A 50 7.87 12.68 1.65
C GLY A 50 8.87 12.10 0.66
N ALA A 51 9.04 10.77 0.64
CA ALA A 51 9.85 10.09 -0.36
C ALA A 51 9.08 9.87 -1.67
N ASP A 52 9.81 9.92 -2.78
CA ASP A 52 9.39 9.34 -4.05
C ASP A 52 9.80 7.88 -4.12
N ILE A 53 8.85 7.02 -4.47
CA ILE A 53 9.06 5.59 -4.68
C ILE A 53 8.65 5.24 -6.11
N GLU A 54 9.35 4.29 -6.71
CA GLU A 54 8.97 3.77 -8.03
C GLU A 54 8.09 2.54 -7.87
N ILE A 55 6.84 2.62 -8.35
CA ILE A 55 5.90 1.50 -8.37
C ILE A 55 5.48 1.26 -9.80
N ASP A 56 5.67 0.04 -10.30
CA ASP A 56 5.22 -0.35 -11.65
C ASP A 56 5.78 0.60 -12.75
N GLY A 57 7.07 0.98 -12.59
CA GLY A 57 7.77 1.93 -13.47
C GLY A 57 7.27 3.38 -13.40
N LYS A 58 6.48 3.73 -12.37
CA LYS A 58 5.94 5.08 -12.16
C LYS A 58 6.45 5.66 -10.84
N LEU A 59 6.97 6.88 -10.90
CA LEU A 59 7.35 7.63 -9.71
C LEU A 59 6.10 8.16 -9.00
N VAL A 60 5.88 7.68 -7.78
CA VAL A 60 4.80 8.12 -6.92
C VAL A 60 5.37 8.74 -5.65
N PHE A 61 4.79 9.85 -5.23
CA PHE A 61 5.20 10.60 -4.06
C PHE A 61 4.31 10.25 -2.88
N ILE A 62 4.89 9.75 -1.79
CA ILE A 62 4.14 9.42 -0.56
C ILE A 62 3.86 10.70 0.20
N HIS A 63 2.58 11.05 0.40
CA HIS A 63 2.21 12.25 1.17
C HIS A 63 1.56 11.92 2.51
N SER A 64 1.10 10.69 2.71
CA SER A 64 0.55 10.23 3.98
C SER A 64 0.55 8.71 4.05
N ILE A 65 0.84 8.18 5.23
CA ILE A 65 0.72 6.76 5.55
C ILE A 65 -0.33 6.60 6.64
N LYS A 66 -1.27 5.70 6.44
CA LYS A 66 -2.20 5.28 7.49
C LYS A 66 -1.62 4.03 8.14
N THR A 67 -1.26 4.15 9.41
CA THR A 67 -0.93 3.01 10.25
C THR A 67 -2.14 2.58 11.07
N ASP A 68 -2.04 1.44 11.76
CA ASP A 68 -3.07 0.96 12.68
C ASP A 68 -3.40 1.98 13.78
N THR A 69 -2.36 2.51 14.42
CA THR A 69 -2.52 3.45 15.53
C THR A 69 -2.87 4.88 15.09
N LYS A 70 -2.31 5.36 13.98
CA LYS A 70 -2.43 6.78 13.59
C LYS A 70 -2.23 7.03 12.10
N ARG A 71 -2.50 8.26 11.67
CA ARG A 71 -2.14 8.73 10.32
C ARG A 71 -0.82 9.49 10.38
N VAL A 72 0.22 8.91 9.82
CA VAL A 72 1.54 9.52 9.68
C VAL A 72 1.52 10.45 8.47
N ARG A 73 1.77 11.75 8.71
CA ARG A 73 1.86 12.78 7.66
C ARG A 73 3.29 13.30 7.45
N LYS A 74 4.20 12.97 8.37
CA LYS A 74 5.63 13.28 8.35
C LYS A 74 6.36 12.21 9.15
N GLY A 75 7.52 11.78 8.66
CA GLY A 75 8.33 10.72 9.28
C GLY A 75 8.16 9.38 8.57
N THR A 76 8.71 8.34 9.18
CA THR A 76 8.74 6.97 8.66
C THR A 76 7.70 6.07 9.33
N ALA A 77 7.38 4.97 8.68
CA ALA A 77 6.51 3.93 9.20
C ALA A 77 6.97 2.55 8.70
N ILE A 78 6.95 1.55 9.58
CA ILE A 78 7.30 0.16 9.25
C ILE A 78 6.12 -0.48 8.52
N ALA A 79 6.40 -1.19 7.43
CA ALA A 79 5.42 -1.85 6.57
C ALA A 79 4.37 -2.63 7.36
N ARG A 80 4.77 -3.39 8.39
CA ARG A 80 3.86 -4.18 9.24
C ARG A 80 2.79 -3.37 9.96
N GLU A 81 3.05 -2.08 10.23
CA GLU A 81 2.07 -1.19 10.87
C GLU A 81 1.21 -0.44 9.85
N ILE A 82 1.54 -0.53 8.56
CA ILE A 82 0.87 0.22 7.49
C ILE A 82 -0.40 -0.48 7.04
N LEU A 83 -1.54 0.21 7.20
CA LEU A 83 -2.81 -0.23 6.65
C LEU A 83 -3.01 0.26 5.21
N ARG A 84 -2.56 1.49 4.91
CA ARG A 84 -2.69 2.10 3.58
C ARG A 84 -1.72 3.23 3.36
N VAL A 85 -1.04 3.23 2.22
CA VAL A 85 -0.20 4.35 1.79
C VAL A 85 -0.97 5.24 0.82
N TYR A 86 -0.95 6.54 1.05
CA TYR A 86 -1.51 7.53 0.13
C TYR A 86 -0.38 8.21 -0.62
N CYS A 87 -0.40 8.02 -1.94
CA CYS A 87 0.59 8.58 -2.84
C CYS A 87 -0.07 9.47 -3.89
N THR A 88 0.73 10.34 -4.48
CA THR A 88 0.35 11.13 -5.64
C THR A 88 1.34 10.82 -6.75
N GLU A 89 0.86 10.43 -7.93
CA GLU A 89 1.73 10.21 -9.08
C GLU A 89 2.34 11.55 -9.50
N LYS A 90 3.68 11.65 -9.49
CA LYS A 90 4.37 12.77 -10.13
C LYS A 90 4.48 12.42 -11.61
N GLY A 91 3.64 13.03 -12.43
CA GLY A 91 3.80 12.94 -13.88
C GLY A 91 5.20 13.42 -14.24
N ARG A 92 6.01 12.57 -14.89
CA ARG A 92 7.28 12.97 -15.50
C ARG A 92 7.00 14.20 -16.37
N ARG A 93 7.56 15.34 -15.98
CA ARG A 93 7.53 16.57 -16.77
C ARG A 93 8.74 16.59 -17.69
#